data_AF-A0A8S3J8B7-F1
#
_entry.id   AF-A0A8S3J8B7-F1
#
_cell.length_a   1.000
_cell.length_b   1.000
_cell.length_c   1.000
_cell.angle_alpha   90.00
_cell.angle_beta   90.00
_cell.angle_gamma   90.00
#
_symmetry.space_group_name_H-M   'P 1'
#
loop_
_entity.id
_entity.type
_entity.pdbx_description
1 polymer ?
#
loop_
_entity_poly.entity_id
_entity_poly.type
_entity_poly.pdbx_seq_one_letter_code
_entity_poly.pdbx_strand_id
1 'polypeptide(L)'
;RDRMGLYEVHGMPSDHAQTFFYFMTYLAIFVILKSQMPGSPHIRSIRNRVLVFTQLIVAVIVAYSRVYLHYHTVAQVVVGAFFGTALGCGWYYFVNYHFMQYASLITDHPLGKYFLIRDYSLIPRLIHFQYENEYAEAK
;
A
#
# COMPACT_ATOMS: atom_id res chain seq x y z
N ARG A 1 -2.91 34.92 16.87
CA ARG A 1 -2.91 34.28 15.53
C ARG A 1 -4.19 33.45 15.46
N ASP A 2 -5.18 33.90 14.71
CA ASP A 2 -6.49 33.25 14.67
C ASP A 2 -6.37 31.83 14.10
N ARG A 3 -7.13 30.88 14.66
CA ARG A 3 -7.10 29.46 14.24
C ARG A 3 -7.30 29.29 12.73
N MET A 4 -8.01 30.21 12.08
CA MET A 4 -8.18 30.21 10.62
C MET A 4 -6.85 30.37 9.85
N GLY A 5 -5.93 31.21 10.34
CA GLY A 5 -4.64 31.43 9.67
C GLY A 5 -3.67 30.25 9.76
N LEU A 6 -3.88 29.30 10.67
CA LEU A 6 -3.08 28.06 10.72
C LEU A 6 -3.51 27.05 9.65
N TYR A 7 -4.82 26.95 9.38
CA TYR A 7 -5.35 26.04 8.36
C TYR A 7 -5.03 26.47 6.93
N GLU A 8 -4.92 27.78 6.67
CA GLU A 8 -4.51 28.30 5.36
C GLU A 8 -3.05 28.01 5.06
N VAL A 9 -2.17 28.04 6.07
CA VAL A 9 -0.75 27.69 5.91
C VAL A 9 -0.57 26.21 5.54
N HIS A 10 -1.51 25.34 5.94
CA HIS A 10 -1.41 23.90 5.70
C HIS A 10 -2.16 23.42 4.46
N GLY A 11 -2.88 24.33 3.78
CA GLY A 11 -3.53 24.04 2.51
C GLY A 11 -4.64 22.97 2.59
N MET A 12 -5.37 22.82 1.49
CA MET A 12 -6.37 21.77 1.28
C MET A 12 -5.99 21.00 0.01
N PRO A 13 -6.12 19.65 -0.02
CA PRO A 13 -6.47 18.73 1.07
C PRO A 13 -5.31 18.43 2.04
N SER A 14 -5.56 17.64 3.09
CA SER A 14 -4.49 17.21 3.99
C SER A 14 -3.59 16.14 3.36
N ASP A 15 -2.31 16.46 3.15
CA ASP A 15 -1.31 15.55 2.57
C ASP A 15 -1.08 14.28 3.40
N HIS A 16 -1.13 14.41 4.74
CA HIS A 16 -0.96 13.27 5.64
C HIS A 16 -2.12 12.29 5.51
N ALA A 17 -3.36 12.81 5.44
CA ALA A 17 -4.53 11.97 5.20
C ALA A 17 -4.45 11.32 3.81
N GLN A 18 -4.13 12.11 2.78
CA GLN A 18 -4.00 11.60 1.41
C GLN A 18 -2.96 10.48 1.29
N THR A 19 -1.76 10.67 1.84
CA THR A 19 -0.65 9.70 1.75
C THR A 19 -0.99 8.39 2.47
N PHE A 20 -1.53 8.46 3.69
CA PHE A 20 -1.83 7.26 4.46
C PHE A 20 -3.03 6.50 3.91
N PHE A 21 -4.08 7.19 3.46
CA PHE A 21 -5.19 6.51 2.80
C PHE A 21 -4.75 5.89 1.48
N TYR A 22 -3.92 6.57 0.68
CA TYR A 22 -3.31 5.98 -0.52
C TYR A 22 -2.55 4.68 -0.22
N PHE A 23 -1.59 4.74 0.68
CA PHE A 23 -0.72 3.61 0.97
C PHE A 23 -1.47 2.44 1.61
N MET A 24 -2.34 2.73 2.59
CA MET A 24 -3.12 1.71 3.28
C MET A 24 -4.17 1.08 2.36
N THR A 25 -4.81 1.83 1.47
CA THR A 25 -5.72 1.27 0.46
C THR A 25 -4.97 0.36 -0.52
N TYR A 26 -3.82 0.79 -1.03
CA TYR A 26 -3.00 -0.05 -1.91
C TYR A 26 -2.63 -1.38 -1.23
N LEU A 27 -2.14 -1.33 0.01
CA LEU A 27 -1.78 -2.52 0.77
C LEU A 27 -2.98 -3.39 1.11
N ALA A 28 -4.14 -2.80 1.41
CA ALA A 28 -5.37 -3.54 1.69
C ALA A 28 -5.80 -4.35 0.46
N ILE A 29 -5.80 -3.74 -0.72
CA ILE A 29 -6.12 -4.43 -1.98
C ILE A 29 -5.09 -5.54 -2.25
N PHE A 30 -3.79 -5.27 -2.03
CA PHE A 30 -2.75 -6.28 -2.15
C PHE A 30 -2.97 -7.48 -1.20
N VAL A 31 -3.32 -7.22 0.07
CA VAL A 31 -3.63 -8.28 1.05
C VAL A 31 -4.82 -9.11 0.61
N ILE A 32 -5.88 -8.47 0.10
CA ILE A 32 -7.10 -9.15 -0.31
C ILE A 32 -6.89 -9.99 -1.57
N LEU A 33 -6.21 -9.45 -2.58
CA LEU A 33 -6.15 -10.05 -3.92
C LEU A 33 -4.87 -10.86 -4.20
N LYS A 34 -3.73 -10.49 -3.61
CA LYS A 34 -2.41 -11.05 -3.96
C LYS A 34 -1.73 -11.80 -2.81
N SER A 35 -2.14 -11.59 -1.56
CA SER A 35 -1.51 -12.30 -0.43
C SER A 35 -1.80 -13.79 -0.46
N GLN A 36 -0.76 -14.59 -0.68
CA GLN A 36 -0.81 -16.04 -0.79
C GLN A 36 -0.04 -16.74 0.34
N MET A 37 0.02 -16.10 1.52
CA MET A 37 0.61 -16.69 2.71
C MET A 37 -0.05 -18.05 3.07
N PRO A 38 0.72 -19.01 3.59
CA PRO A 38 0.23 -20.34 3.97
C PRO A 38 -0.97 -20.31 4.94
N GLY A 39 -1.76 -21.38 4.93
CA GLY A 39 -2.87 -21.58 5.87
C GLY A 39 -4.16 -22.06 5.19
N SER A 40 -5.11 -22.55 6.00
CA SER A 40 -6.43 -22.94 5.52
C SER A 40 -7.20 -21.72 4.98
N PRO A 41 -8.20 -21.90 4.09
CA PRO A 41 -9.02 -20.81 3.57
C PRO A 41 -9.65 -19.93 4.66
N HIS A 42 -10.06 -20.55 5.78
CA HIS A 42 -10.62 -19.86 6.93
C HIS A 42 -9.61 -18.96 7.64
N ILE A 43 -8.42 -19.50 7.95
CA ILE A 43 -7.32 -18.75 8.59
C ILE A 43 -6.91 -17.56 7.72
N ARG A 44 -6.78 -17.78 6.40
CA ARG A 44 -6.47 -16.72 5.44
C ARG A 44 -7.52 -15.60 5.45
N SER A 45 -8.81 -15.94 5.48
CA SER A 45 -9.89 -14.96 5.54
C SER A 45 -9.84 -14.11 6.80
N ILE A 46 -9.68 -14.74 7.97
CA ILE A 46 -9.56 -14.03 9.26
C ILE A 46 -8.34 -13.11 9.24
N ARG A 47 -7.17 -13.63 8.86
CA ARG A 47 -5.93 -12.86 8.78
C ARG A 47 -6.08 -11.64 7.87
N ASN A 48 -6.62 -11.82 6.66
CA ASN A 48 -6.79 -10.72 5.72
C ASN A 48 -7.71 -9.63 6.30
N ARG A 49 -8.80 -10.01 6.99
CA ARG A 49 -9.68 -9.04 7.68
C ARG A 49 -8.95 -8.29 8.78
N VAL A 50 -8.18 -8.99 9.62
CA VAL A 50 -7.39 -8.36 10.70
C VAL A 50 -6.37 -7.38 10.13
N LEU A 51 -5.65 -7.75 9.07
CA LEU A 51 -4.66 -6.89 8.42
C LEU A 51 -5.31 -5.64 7.82
N VAL A 52 -6.41 -5.79 7.06
CA VAL A 52 -7.14 -4.66 6.46
C VAL A 52 -7.71 -3.73 7.52
N PHE A 53 -8.27 -4.30 8.60
CA PHE A 53 -8.79 -3.51 9.71
C PHE A 53 -7.68 -2.72 10.42
N THR A 54 -6.52 -3.36 10.64
CA THR A 54 -5.35 -2.70 11.25
C THR A 54 -4.86 -1.54 10.38
N GLN A 55 -4.79 -1.73 9.07
CA GLN A 55 -4.41 -0.68 8.11
C GLN A 55 -5.37 0.52 8.17
N LEU A 56 -6.68 0.27 8.23
CA LEU A 56 -7.69 1.32 8.36
C LEU A 56 -7.53 2.10 9.67
N ILE A 57 -7.31 1.41 10.80
CA ILE A 57 -7.07 2.06 12.09
C ILE A 57 -5.86 3.00 12.01
N VAL A 58 -4.75 2.55 11.44
CA VAL A 58 -3.54 3.37 11.31
C VAL A 58 -3.82 4.62 10.48
N ALA A 59 -4.50 4.49 9.33
CA ALA A 59 -4.86 5.63 8.49
C ALA A 59 -5.75 6.64 9.25
N VAL A 60 -6.75 6.14 9.99
CA VAL A 60 -7.65 6.98 10.80
C VAL A 60 -6.92 7.66 11.95
N ILE A 61 -5.98 7.00 12.65
CA ILE A 61 -5.18 7.61 13.72
C ILE A 61 -4.35 8.77 13.17
N VAL A 62 -3.70 8.59 12.02
CA VAL A 62 -2.92 9.67 11.39
C VAL A 62 -3.81 10.83 10.97
N ALA A 63 -4.94 10.56 10.33
CA ALA A 63 -5.93 11.56 9.97
C ALA A 63 -6.47 12.32 11.20
N TYR A 64 -6.82 11.59 12.26
CA TYR A 64 -7.28 12.17 13.52
C TYR A 64 -6.22 13.05 14.17
N SER A 65 -4.94 12.64 14.15
CA SER A 65 -3.84 13.44 14.70
C SER A 65 -3.74 14.83 14.05
N ARG A 66 -4.15 14.97 12.78
CA ARG A 66 -4.14 16.26 12.08
C ARG A 66 -5.22 17.21 12.59
N VAL A 67 -6.39 16.67 12.95
CA VAL A 67 -7.47 17.45 13.56
C VAL A 67 -7.15 17.77 15.02
N TYR A 68 -6.65 16.77 15.75
CA TYR A 68 -6.30 16.90 17.17
C TYR A 68 -5.20 17.94 17.42
N LEU A 69 -4.18 17.98 16.58
CA LEU A 69 -3.09 18.97 16.66
C LEU A 69 -3.47 20.33 16.03
N HIS A 70 -4.73 20.50 15.60
CA HIS A 70 -5.24 21.72 14.96
C HIS A 70 -4.49 22.13 13.67
N TYR A 71 -3.91 21.16 12.97
CA TYR A 71 -3.23 21.36 11.69
C TYR A 71 -4.22 21.39 10.52
N HIS A 72 -5.28 20.60 10.58
CA HIS A 72 -6.28 20.53 9.53
C HIS A 72 -7.70 20.48 10.11
N THR A 73 -8.66 20.97 9.32
CA THR A 73 -10.09 20.78 9.60
C THR A 73 -10.52 19.36 9.22
N VAL A 74 -11.67 18.92 9.76
CA VAL A 74 -12.26 17.64 9.39
C VAL A 74 -12.52 17.55 7.89
N ALA A 75 -12.97 18.64 7.26
CA ALA A 75 -13.21 18.68 5.81
C ALA A 75 -11.92 18.44 5.00
N GLN A 76 -10.81 19.09 5.36
CA GLN A 76 -9.52 18.89 4.69
C GLN A 76 -9.03 17.43 4.80
N VAL A 77 -9.23 16.81 5.96
CA VAL A 77 -8.86 15.42 6.21
C VAL A 77 -9.76 14.45 5.44
N VAL A 78 -11.07 14.68 5.41
CA VAL A 78 -12.03 13.84 4.66
C VAL A 78 -11.76 13.91 3.15
N VAL A 79 -11.52 15.10 2.61
CA VAL A 79 -11.18 15.26 1.19
C VAL A 79 -9.84 14.60 0.87
N GLY A 80 -8.83 14.75 1.75
CA GLY A 80 -7.55 14.05 1.61
C GLY A 80 -7.71 12.53 1.63
N ALA A 81 -8.49 12.00 2.56
CA ALA A 81 -8.79 10.57 2.64
C ALA A 81 -9.48 10.03 1.37
N PHE A 82 -10.43 10.79 0.81
CA PHE A 82 -11.09 10.45 -0.44
C PHE A 82 -10.11 10.37 -1.61
N PHE A 83 -9.31 11.42 -1.84
CA PHE A 83 -8.31 11.43 -2.91
C PHE A 83 -7.25 10.35 -2.72
N GLY A 84 -6.77 10.16 -1.49
CA GLY A 84 -5.83 9.10 -1.14
C GLY A 84 -6.37 7.72 -1.51
N THR A 85 -7.60 7.41 -1.09
CA THR A 85 -8.25 6.12 -1.40
C THR A 85 -8.42 5.92 -2.91
N ALA A 86 -8.90 6.94 -3.63
CA ALA A 86 -9.09 6.88 -5.07
C ALA A 86 -7.77 6.64 -5.82
N LEU A 87 -6.72 7.37 -5.45
CA LEU A 87 -5.38 7.17 -6.00
C LEU A 87 -4.81 5.80 -5.64
N GLY A 88 -5.04 5.29 -4.43
CA GLY A 88 -4.58 3.98 -4.00
C GLY A 88 -5.19 2.86 -4.84
N CYS A 89 -6.50 2.92 -5.09
CA CYS A 89 -7.21 2.02 -5.99
C CYS A 89 -6.70 2.13 -7.44
N GLY A 90 -6.64 3.34 -7.98
CA GLY A 90 -6.22 3.60 -9.35
C GLY A 90 -4.77 3.17 -9.60
N TRP A 91 -3.88 3.48 -8.67
CA TRP A 91 -2.47 3.09 -8.76
C TRP A 91 -2.28 1.59 -8.62
N TYR A 92 -3.01 0.93 -7.71
CA TYR A 92 -2.99 -0.53 -7.62
C TYR A 92 -3.38 -1.16 -8.96
N TYR A 93 -4.47 -0.68 -9.56
CA TYR A 93 -4.93 -1.16 -10.86
C TYR A 93 -3.87 -0.94 -11.95
N PHE A 94 -3.37 0.30 -12.07
CA PHE A 94 -2.36 0.66 -13.06
C PHE A 94 -1.10 -0.20 -12.92
N VAL A 95 -0.55 -0.34 -11.73
CA VAL A 95 0.67 -1.13 -11.52
C VAL A 95 0.42 -2.61 -11.82
N ASN A 96 -0.61 -3.21 -11.22
CA ASN A 96 -0.78 -4.66 -11.23
C ASN A 96 -1.39 -5.21 -12.52
N TYR A 97 -2.20 -4.41 -13.24
CA TYR A 97 -2.87 -4.87 -14.47
C TYR A 97 -2.27 -4.28 -15.73
N HIS A 98 -1.61 -3.12 -15.67
CA HIS A 98 -1.00 -2.50 -16.85
C HIS A 98 0.53 -2.58 -16.82
N PHE A 99 1.18 -2.05 -15.78
CA PHE A 99 2.64 -1.96 -15.73
C PHE A 99 3.33 -3.33 -15.61
N MET A 100 2.81 -4.23 -14.77
CA MET A 100 3.42 -5.56 -14.58
C MET A 100 3.42 -6.44 -15.85
N GLN A 101 2.63 -6.10 -16.88
CA GLN A 101 2.69 -6.79 -18.18
C GLN A 101 4.06 -6.61 -18.87
N TYR A 102 4.79 -5.55 -18.53
CA TYR A 102 6.09 -5.20 -19.09
C TYR A 102 7.26 -5.54 -18.17
N ALA A 103 7.02 -6.24 -17.05
CA ALA A 103 8.04 -6.52 -16.04
C ALA A 103 9.21 -7.37 -16.59
N SER A 104 8.93 -8.29 -17.52
CA SER A 104 9.96 -9.09 -18.20
C SER A 104 10.92 -8.23 -19.03
N LEU A 105 10.41 -7.21 -19.72
CA LEU A 105 11.24 -6.30 -20.53
C LEU A 105 12.26 -5.55 -19.67
N ILE A 106 11.88 -5.15 -18.45
CA ILE A 106 12.77 -4.47 -17.50
C ILE A 106 13.80 -5.45 -16.93
N THR A 107 13.36 -6.66 -16.58
CA THR A 107 14.19 -7.70 -15.98
C THR A 107 15.25 -8.23 -16.96
N ASP A 108 14.89 -8.36 -18.24
CA ASP A 108 15.78 -8.86 -19.28
C ASP A 108 16.77 -7.82 -19.81
N HIS A 109 16.51 -6.53 -19.56
CA HIS A 109 17.37 -5.43 -19.98
C HIS A 109 18.75 -5.50 -19.29
N PRO A 110 19.86 -5.12 -19.96
CA PRO A 110 21.20 -5.14 -19.36
C PRO A 110 21.30 -4.37 -18.04
N LEU A 111 20.62 -3.23 -17.93
CA LEU A 111 20.53 -2.48 -16.67
C LEU A 111 19.75 -3.23 -15.59
N GLY A 112 18.67 -3.94 -15.96
CA GLY A 112 17.91 -4.77 -15.02
C GLY A 112 18.77 -5.90 -14.45
N LYS A 113 19.55 -6.57 -15.30
CA LYS A 113 20.52 -7.59 -14.89
C LYS A 113 21.66 -7.01 -14.05
N TYR A 114 22.17 -5.82 -14.41
CA TYR A 114 23.21 -5.13 -13.65
C TYR A 114 22.76 -4.77 -12.23
N PHE A 115 21.53 -4.27 -12.08
CA PHE A 115 20.92 -3.96 -10.77
C PHE A 115 20.29 -5.17 -10.08
N LEU A 116 20.40 -6.38 -10.66
CA LEU A 116 19.83 -7.62 -10.13
C LEU A 116 18.32 -7.53 -9.87
N ILE A 117 17.59 -6.79 -10.72
CA ILE A 117 16.13 -6.71 -10.67
C ILE A 117 15.56 -8.09 -11.01
N ARG A 118 14.60 -8.56 -10.22
CA ARG A 118 13.91 -9.85 -10.42
C ARG A 118 12.41 -9.66 -10.39
N ASP A 119 11.73 -10.26 -11.36
CA ASP A 119 10.27 -10.33 -11.39
C ASP A 119 9.78 -11.57 -10.62
N TYR A 120 8.98 -11.33 -9.58
CA TYR A 120 8.34 -12.36 -8.76
C TYR A 120 6.82 -12.36 -8.88
N SER A 121 6.26 -11.55 -9.79
CA SER A 121 4.82 -11.31 -9.91
C SER A 121 4.00 -12.58 -10.21
N LEU A 122 4.64 -13.57 -10.85
CA LEU A 122 4.02 -14.84 -11.23
C LEU A 122 4.16 -15.95 -10.17
N ILE A 123 5.02 -15.77 -9.15
CA ILE A 123 5.28 -16.81 -8.14
C ILE A 123 4.28 -16.68 -7.00
N PRO A 124 3.36 -17.63 -6.82
CA PRO A 124 2.28 -17.45 -5.86
C PRO A 124 2.76 -17.41 -4.40
N ARG A 125 3.63 -18.34 -4.02
CA ARG A 125 4.15 -18.48 -2.66
C ARG A 125 5.62 -18.09 -2.61
N LEU A 126 5.92 -16.82 -2.90
CA LEU A 126 7.29 -16.32 -3.01
C LEU A 126 8.17 -16.72 -1.82
N ILE A 127 7.73 -16.47 -0.59
CA ILE A 127 8.52 -16.75 0.62
C ILE A 127 8.83 -18.25 0.76
N HIS A 128 7.85 -19.11 0.47
CA HIS A 128 8.07 -20.56 0.51
C HIS A 128 8.99 -21.01 -0.62
N PHE A 129 8.81 -20.46 -1.82
CA PHE A 129 9.65 -20.76 -2.97
C PHE A 129 11.12 -20.37 -2.72
N GLN A 130 11.34 -19.18 -2.15
CA GLN A 130 12.68 -18.71 -1.77
C GLN A 130 13.31 -19.61 -0.72
N TYR A 131 12.57 -19.95 0.35
CA TYR A 131 13.05 -20.84 1.40
C TYR A 131 13.50 -22.21 0.85
N GLU A 132 12.68 -22.85 0.00
CA GLU A 132 13.02 -24.15 -0.59
C GLU A 132 14.25 -24.07 -1.50
N ASN A 133 14.37 -23.00 -2.31
CA ASN A 133 15.50 -22.85 -3.21
C ASN A 133 16.81 -22.59 -2.46
N GLU A 134 16.79 -21.69 -1.47
CA GLU A 134 17.95 -21.40 -0.63
C GLU A 134 18.36 -22.62 0.20
N TYR A 135 17.39 -23.38 0.73
CA TYR A 135 17.66 -24.61 1.48
C TYR A 135 18.28 -25.71 0.61
N ALA A 136 17.81 -25.86 -0.64
CA ALA A 136 18.34 -26.84 -1.57
C ALA A 136 19.77 -26.52 -2.03
N GLU A 137 20.09 -25.24 -2.23
CA GLU A 137 21.44 -24.79 -2.62
C GLU A 137 22.46 -24.84 -1.47
N ALA A 138 22.00 -24.73 -0.21
CA ALA A 138 22.85 -24.80 0.97
C ALA A 138 23.30 -26.23 1.35
N LYS A 139 22.75 -27.26 0.69
CA LYS A 139 23.04 -28.68 0.95
C LYS A 139 23.96 -29.27 -0.10
#